data_AF-D6A4L0-F1
#
_entry.id   AF-D6A4L0-F1
#
_cell.length_a   1.000
_cell.length_b   1.000
_cell.length_c   1.000
_cell.angle_alpha   90.00
_cell.angle_beta   90.00
_cell.angle_gamma   90.00
#
_symmetry.space_group_name_H-M   'P 1'
#
loop_
_entity.id
_entity.type
_entity.pdbx_description
1 polymer ?
#
loop_
_entity_poly.entity_id
_entity_poly.type
_entity_poly.pdbx_seq_one_letter_code
_entity_poly.pdbx_strand_id
1 'polypeptide(L)' 'MTTFLEGTAIDLDRVQVAVDDSHWLWTCDVSETGEPLMARIDGPQRTVLPLASVLLAHGPVAPERQPTTAADCRRALEAA' A
#
# COMPACT_ATOMS: atom_id res chain seq x y z
N MET A 1 -9.25 4.94 -1.45
CA MET A 1 -9.29 5.05 -2.90
C MET A 1 -8.59 3.86 -3.49
N THR A 2 -9.15 3.21 -4.51
CA THR A 2 -8.48 2.08 -5.20
C THR A 2 -7.99 2.53 -6.56
N THR A 3 -6.78 2.15 -6.93
CA THR A 3 -6.23 2.33 -8.29
C THR A 3 -5.91 0.98 -8.92
N PHE A 4 -5.76 0.95 -10.24
CA PHE A 4 -5.37 -0.23 -11.00
C PHE A 4 -4.05 0.05 -11.71
N LEU A 5 -3.06 -0.81 -11.47
CA LEU A 5 -1.78 -0.74 -12.16
C LEU A 5 -1.45 -2.15 -12.67
N GLU A 6 -1.31 -2.28 -14.00
CA GLU A 6 -1.03 -3.55 -14.68
C GLU A 6 -1.99 -4.70 -14.29
N GLY A 7 -3.27 -4.38 -14.07
CA GLY A 7 -4.29 -5.35 -13.67
C GLY A 7 -4.30 -5.69 -12.17
N THR A 8 -3.39 -5.11 -11.38
CA THR A 8 -3.38 -5.23 -9.93
C THR A 8 -4.19 -4.10 -9.30
N ALA A 9 -5.17 -4.45 -8.48
CA ALA A 9 -5.91 -3.47 -7.67
C ALA A 9 -5.10 -3.11 -6.43
N ILE A 10 -4.85 -1.82 -6.22
CA ILE A 10 -4.06 -1.29 -5.11
C ILE A 10 -4.95 -0.36 -4.29
N ASP A 11 -5.13 -0.69 -3.01
CA ASP A 11 -5.90 0.11 -2.05
C ASP A 11 -5.03 1.21 -1.45
N LEU A 12 -5.16 2.44 -1.97
CA LEU A 12 -4.36 3.59 -1.56
C LEU A 12 -4.72 4.14 -0.18
N ASP A 13 -5.79 3.66 0.47
CA ASP A 13 -6.11 4.05 1.85
C ASP A 13 -5.29 3.28 2.89
N ARG A 14 -4.49 2.31 2.45
CA ARG A 14 -3.65 1.48 3.32
C ARG A 14 -2.18 1.78 3.08
N VAL A 15 -1.38 1.57 4.13
CA VAL A 15 0.06 1.41 3.98
C VAL A 15 0.31 0.21 3.07
N GLN A 16 1.18 0.38 2.09
CA GLN A 16 1.63 -0.63 1.17
C GLN A 16 3.02 -1.08 1.58
N VAL A 17 3.23 -2.39 1.68
CA VAL A 17 4.49 -3.03 2.00
C VAL A 17 5.05 -3.63 0.73
N ALA A 18 6.25 -3.23 0.35
CA ALA A 18 6.97 -3.78 -0.80
C ALA A 18 7.74 -5.06 -0.43
N VAL A 19 8.30 -5.75 -1.44
CA VAL A 19 9.06 -7.00 -1.25
C VAL A 19 10.32 -6.79 -0.40
N ASP A 20 10.93 -5.62 -0.47
CA ASP A 20 12.10 -5.25 0.33
C ASP A 20 11.77 -4.75 1.74
N ASP A 21 10.54 -4.98 2.21
CA ASP A 21 10.00 -4.56 3.52
C ASP A 21 9.87 -3.03 3.69
N SER A 22 10.00 -2.25 2.61
CA SER A 22 9.74 -0.81 2.68
C SER A 22 8.24 -0.50 2.73
N HIS A 23 7.88 0.53 3.52
CA HIS A 23 6.49 0.91 3.75
C HIS A 23 6.17 2.23 3.05
N TRP A 24 5.09 2.21 2.28
CA TRP A 24 4.68 3.30 1.40
C TRP A 24 3.24 3.69 1.66
N LEU A 25 2.98 4.99 1.82
CA LEU A 25 1.64 5.52 1.98
C LEU A 25 1.35 6.54 0.88
N TRP A 26 0.15 6.50 0.32
CA TRP A 26 -0.28 7.50 -0.64
C TRP A 26 -0.35 8.88 0.01
N THR A 27 0.17 9.89 -0.67
CA THR A 27 0.23 11.28 -0.18
C THR A 27 -1.06 12.07 -0.39
N CYS A 28 -2.08 11.46 -0.98
CA CYS A 28 -3.26 12.13 -1.55
C CYS A 28 -2.99 12.98 -2.80
N ASP A 29 -1.74 13.03 -3.27
CA ASP A 29 -1.35 13.74 -4.49
C ASP A 29 -1.09 12.77 -5.66
N VAL A 30 -1.11 13.33 -6.87
CA VAL A 30 -0.77 12.63 -8.12
C VAL A 30 0.30 13.40 -8.89
N SER A 31 1.09 12.70 -9.70
CA SER A 31 2.06 13.29 -10.63
C SER A 31 1.37 14.05 -11.77
N GLU A 32 2.15 14.73 -12.62
CA GLU A 32 1.65 15.36 -13.86
C GLU A 32 0.98 14.37 -14.82
N THR A 33 1.37 13.09 -14.78
CA THR A 33 0.79 12.01 -15.57
C THR A 33 -0.42 11.35 -14.89
N GLY A 34 -0.81 11.81 -13.69
CA GLY A 34 -1.93 11.28 -12.93
C GLY A 34 -1.59 10.05 -12.07
N GLU A 35 -0.31 9.71 -11.90
CA GLU A 35 0.08 8.57 -11.06
C GLU A 35 0.07 8.93 -9.58
N PRO A 36 -0.45 8.06 -8.69
CA PRO A 36 -0.40 8.30 -7.25
C PRO A 36 1.03 8.49 -6.74
N LEU A 37 1.26 9.53 -5.96
CA LEU A 37 2.54 9.79 -5.30
C LEU A 37 2.59 9.11 -3.94
N MET A 38 3.55 8.21 -3.75
CA MET A 38 3.73 7.40 -2.55
C MET A 38 4.90 7.94 -1.74
N ALA A 39 4.70 8.13 -0.44
CA ALA A 39 5.74 8.50 0.50
C ALA A 39 6.22 7.27 1.29
N ARG A 40 7.54 7.11 1.39
CA ARG A 40 8.13 6.11 2.28
C ARG A 40 7.98 6.55 3.74
N ILE A 41 7.55 5.65 4.62
CA ILE A 41 7.20 5.98 6.03
C ILE A 41 8.06 5.26 7.08
N ASP A 42 8.88 4.29 6.68
CA ASP A 42 9.74 3.47 7.55
C ASP A 42 11.21 3.94 7.60
N GLY A 43 11.57 5.00 6.86
CA GLY A 43 12.95 5.48 6.70
C GLY A 43 13.21 6.88 7.28
N PRO A 44 14.48 7.23 7.58
CA PRO A 44 14.86 8.56 8.07
C PRO A 44 14.79 9.64 6.98
N GLN A 45 14.78 9.24 5.71
CA GLN A 45 14.69 10.15 4.56
C GLN A 45 13.28 10.13 4.01
N ARG A 46 12.71 11.33 3.82
CA ARG A 46 11.39 11.50 3.21
C ARG A 46 11.51 11.32 1.70
N THR A 47 11.36 10.08 1.26
CA THR A 47 11.34 9.72 -0.17
C THR A 47 9.90 9.72 -0.66
N VAL A 48 9.63 10.43 -1.76
CA VAL A 48 8.34 10.43 -2.45
C VAL A 48 8.56 9.99 -3.89
N LEU A 49 7.85 8.96 -4.34
CA LEU A 49 7.96 8.40 -5.69
C LEU A 49 6.57 8.12 -6.27
N PRO A 50 6.40 8.20 -7.60
CA PRO A 50 5.21 7.65 -8.25
C PRO A 50 5.04 6.16 -7.95
N LEU A 51 3.80 5.68 -7.85
CA LEU A 51 3.49 4.28 -7.53
C LEU A 51 4.19 3.28 -8.48
N ALA A 52 4.23 3.57 -9.78
CA ALA A 52 4.93 2.71 -10.74
C ALA A 52 6.44 2.62 -10.47
N SER A 53 7.06 3.72 -10.02
CA SER A 53 8.47 3.73 -9.61
C SER A 53 8.71 2.94 -8.33
N VAL A 54 7.76 2.96 -7.39
CA VAL A 54 7.81 2.10 -6.20
C VAL A 54 7.83 0.63 -6.61
N LEU A 55 6.89 0.22 -7.47
CA LEU A 55 6.83 -1.16 -7.96
C LEU A 55 8.11 -1.60 -8.68
N LEU A 56 8.66 -0.72 -9.52
CA LEU A 56 9.86 -1.00 -10.30
C LEU A 56 11.10 -1.15 -9.41
N ALA A 57 11.26 -0.30 -8.40
CA ALA A 57 12.47 -0.26 -7.57
C ALA A 57 12.42 -1.21 -6.36
N HIS A 58 11.25 -1.41 -5.77
CA HIS A 58 11.05 -2.13 -4.50
C HIS A 58 10.25 -3.45 -4.68
N GLY A 59 9.75 -3.69 -5.89
CA GLY A 59 8.94 -4.86 -6.23
C GLY A 59 7.44 -4.66 -5.97
N PRO A 60 6.63 -5.70 -6.23
CA PRO A 60 5.20 -5.69 -5.95
C PRO A 60 4.88 -5.26 -4.52
N VAL A 61 3.80 -4.50 -4.35
CA VAL A 61 3.31 -4.10 -3.03
C VAL A 61 2.06 -4.85 -2.64
N ALA A 62 1.88 -5.04 -1.34
CA ALA A 62 0.66 -5.53 -0.74
C ALA A 62 0.23 -4.62 0.42
N PRO A 63 -1.06 -4.51 0.73
CA PRO A 63 -1.49 -3.75 1.89
C PRO A 63 -0.90 -4.36 3.18
N GLU A 64 -0.47 -3.50 4.08
CA GLU A 64 0.06 -3.88 5.39
C GLU A 64 -0.96 -4.75 6.12
N ARG A 65 -0.46 -5.84 6.72
CA ARG A 65 -1.31 -6.78 7.46
C ARG A 65 -1.88 -6.09 8.68
N GLN A 66 -3.20 -6.05 8.78
CA GLN A 66 -3.85 -5.63 10.01
C GLN A 66 -3.81 -6.79 11.02
N PRO A 67 -3.51 -6.51 12.31
CA PRO A 67 -3.63 -7.52 13.34
C PRO A 67 -5.07 -8.03 13.40
N THR A 68 -5.27 -9.32 13.13
CA THR A 68 -6.57 -9.96 13.31
C THR A 68 -6.72 -10.40 14.77
N THR A 69 -7.74 -9.92 15.47
CA THR A 69 -7.98 -10.35 16.85
C THR A 69 -8.71 -11.70 16.89
N ALA A 70 -8.56 -12.46 17.96
CA ALA A 70 -9.34 -13.68 18.18
C ALA A 70 -10.85 -13.42 18.19
N ALA A 71 -11.27 -12.21 18.60
CA ALA A 71 -12.66 -11.79 18.57
C ALA A 71 -13.18 -11.61 17.13
N ASP A 72 -12.36 -11.09 16.23
CA ASP A 72 -12.72 -10.94 14.81
C ASP A 72 -12.84 -12.31 14.13
N CYS A 73 -11.92 -13.24 14.43
CA CYS A 73 -12.01 -14.61 13.96
C CYS A 73 -13.29 -15.30 14.45
N ARG A 74 -13.63 -15.16 15.75
CA ARG A 74 -14.82 -15.76 16.33
C ARG A 74 -16.10 -15.22 15.68
N ARG A 75 -16.17 -13.89 15.49
CA ARG A 75 -17.32 -13.24 14.85
C ARG A 75 -17.55 -13.74 13.41
N ALA A 76 -16.48 -13.95 12.65
CA ALA A 76 -16.58 -14.47 11.29
C ALA A 76 -17.08 -15.93 11.25
N LEU A 77 -16.64 -16.77 12.19
CA LEU A 77 -17.07 -18.17 12.28
C LEU A 77 -18.52 -18.33 12.74
N GLU A 78 -18.99 -17.45 13.62
CA GLU A 78 -20.38 -17.47 14.12
C GLU A 78 -21.38 -16.88 13.11
N ALA A 79 -20.90 -16.14 12.12
CA ALA A 79 -21.71 -15.55 11.05
C ALA A 79 -21.88 -16.45 9.81
N ALA A 80 -21.29 -17.66 9.81
CA ALA A 80 -21.31 -18.65 8.73
C ALA A 80 -22.29 -19.80 9.04
#